data_AF-A0AB36GNC7-F1
#
_entry.id   AF-A0AB36GNC7-F1
#
_cell.length_a   1.000
_cell.length_b   1.000
_cell.length_c   1.000
_cell.angle_alpha   90.00
_cell.angle_beta   90.00
_cell.angle_gamma   90.00
#
_symmetry.space_group_name_H-M   'P 1'
#
loop_
_entity.id
_entity.type
_entity.pdbx_description
1 polymer ?
#
loop_
_entity_poly.entity_id
_entity_poly.type
_entity_poly.pdbx_seq_one_letter_code
_entity_poly.pdbx_strand_id
1 'polypeptide(L)'
;MTADDYWELRRDIRKDDEILYDERFTPPSENPNNWRNRQHAPIMLGPRDEFLVIGAVRYARGRATYVVRETVDWVIKHWHQLSDNTRYVIARDVREECEYRDNTPRSVLSEIDDPDWQRLLNHIKESKR
;
A
#
# COMPACT_ATOMS: atom_id res chain seq x y z
N MET A 1 -32.25 22.39 22.74
CA MET A 1 -32.26 21.08 22.07
C MET A 1 -33.69 20.82 21.63
N THR A 2 -33.91 20.85 20.33
CA THR A 2 -35.21 20.57 19.71
C THR A 2 -35.49 19.06 19.72
N ALA A 3 -36.73 18.67 19.40
CA ALA A 3 -37.06 17.25 19.27
C ALA A 3 -36.25 16.57 18.14
N ASP A 4 -35.95 17.32 17.09
CA ASP A 4 -35.14 16.84 15.96
C ASP A 4 -33.67 16.66 16.39
N ASP A 5 -33.10 17.61 17.15
CA ASP A 5 -31.74 17.48 17.71
C ASP A 5 -31.62 16.22 18.61
N TYR A 6 -32.67 15.89 19.38
CA TYR A 6 -32.68 14.71 20.26
C TYR A 6 -32.69 13.40 19.46
N TRP A 7 -33.46 13.33 18.37
CA TRP A 7 -33.55 12.14 17.53
C TRP A 7 -32.32 11.96 16.63
N GLU A 8 -31.70 13.04 16.17
CA GLU A 8 -30.42 13.00 15.45
C GLU A 8 -29.29 12.47 16.35
N LEU A 9 -29.13 13.03 17.55
CA LEU A 9 -28.14 12.54 18.53
C LEU A 9 -28.33 11.05 18.84
N ARG A 10 -29.58 10.62 19.07
CA ARG A 10 -29.93 9.21 19.33
C ARG A 10 -29.74 8.29 18.13
N ARG A 11 -29.73 8.83 16.91
CA ARG A 11 -29.49 8.07 15.68
C ARG A 11 -28.00 7.84 15.48
N ASP A 12 -27.19 8.86 15.72
CA ASP A 12 -25.73 8.73 15.59
C ASP A 12 -25.14 7.88 16.72
N ILE A 13 -25.63 8.02 17.97
CA ILE A 13 -25.26 7.10 19.06
C ILE A 13 -25.59 5.63 18.72
N ARG A 14 -26.75 5.38 18.08
CA ARG A 14 -27.12 4.01 17.67
C ARG A 14 -26.24 3.46 16.54
N LYS A 15 -25.81 4.30 15.59
CA LYS A 15 -24.86 3.89 14.55
C LYS A 15 -23.49 3.58 15.14
N ASP A 16 -23.06 4.38 16.12
CA ASP A 16 -21.79 4.18 16.80
C ASP A 16 -21.81 2.91 17.64
N ASP A 17 -22.91 2.63 18.35
CA ASP A 17 -23.12 1.35 19.06
C ASP A 17 -23.18 0.18 18.07
N GLU A 18 -23.85 0.31 16.93
CA GLU A 18 -23.87 -0.71 15.87
C GLU A 18 -22.48 -0.97 15.27
N ILE A 19 -21.56 0.00 15.29
CA ILE A 19 -20.15 -0.14 14.86
C ILE A 19 -19.29 -0.73 15.98
N LEU A 20 -19.50 -0.31 17.23
CA LEU A 20 -18.76 -0.77 18.43
C LEU A 20 -19.06 -2.23 18.77
N TYR A 21 -20.29 -2.69 18.54
CA TYR A 21 -20.71 -4.09 18.74
C TYR A 21 -20.88 -4.85 17.42
N ASP A 22 -20.38 -4.29 16.33
CA ASP A 22 -20.35 -4.97 15.04
C ASP A 22 -19.43 -6.19 15.13
N GLU A 23 -20.01 -7.37 14.92
CA GLU A 23 -19.25 -8.63 14.86
C GLU A 23 -18.13 -8.60 13.81
N ARG A 24 -18.18 -7.68 12.82
CA ARG A 24 -17.13 -7.44 11.82
C ARG A 24 -15.85 -6.82 12.41
N PHE A 25 -15.91 -6.16 13.56
CA PHE A 25 -14.78 -5.49 14.23
C PHE A 25 -14.41 -6.13 15.58
N THR A 26 -15.13 -7.18 16.01
CA THR A 26 -14.83 -7.91 17.25
C THR A 26 -13.44 -8.56 17.20
N PRO A 27 -12.60 -8.38 18.24
CA PRO A 27 -11.28 -8.99 18.32
C PRO A 27 -11.31 -10.52 18.20
N PRO A 28 -10.24 -11.16 17.69
CA PRO A 28 -10.17 -12.62 17.58
C PRO A 28 -10.33 -13.39 18.89
N SER A 29 -9.96 -12.77 20.02
CA SER A 29 -10.13 -13.33 21.37
C SER A 29 -11.60 -13.53 21.77
N GLU A 30 -12.50 -12.73 21.18
CA GLU A 30 -13.93 -12.69 21.53
C GLU A 30 -14.79 -13.33 20.43
N ASN A 31 -14.39 -13.24 19.15
CA ASN A 31 -15.02 -13.95 18.05
C ASN A 31 -13.99 -14.66 17.14
N PRO A 32 -13.58 -15.90 17.48
CA PRO A 32 -12.61 -16.67 16.70
C PRO A 32 -13.14 -17.12 15.32
N ASN A 33 -14.45 -17.05 15.08
CA ASN A 33 -15.09 -17.47 13.83
C ASN A 33 -15.37 -16.32 12.85
N ASN A 34 -15.04 -15.07 13.20
CA ASN A 34 -15.22 -13.91 12.33
C ASN A 34 -14.49 -14.15 10.98
N TRP A 35 -15.23 -14.01 9.89
CA TRP A 35 -14.73 -14.20 8.53
C TRP A 35 -13.59 -13.24 8.16
N ARG A 36 -13.48 -12.07 8.81
CA ARG A 36 -12.30 -11.17 8.72
C ARG A 36 -11.08 -11.67 9.46
N ASN A 37 -11.25 -12.42 10.56
CA ASN A 37 -10.12 -13.06 11.24
C ASN A 37 -9.53 -14.21 10.39
N ARG A 38 -10.28 -14.71 9.39
CA ARG A 38 -9.76 -15.61 8.35
C ARG A 38 -8.99 -14.87 7.23
N GLN A 39 -9.04 -13.53 7.16
CA GLN A 39 -8.35 -12.70 6.17
C GLN A 39 -6.91 -12.36 6.54
N HIS A 40 -6.37 -12.91 7.63
CA HIS A 40 -4.93 -12.89 7.87
C HIS A 40 -4.15 -13.81 6.91
N ALA A 41 -4.85 -14.53 6.02
CA ALA A 41 -4.20 -15.07 4.83
C ALA A 41 -3.70 -13.87 3.99
N PRO A 42 -2.40 -13.78 3.69
CA PRO A 42 -1.89 -12.71 2.83
C PRO A 42 -2.69 -12.73 1.52
N ILE A 43 -3.08 -11.54 1.04
CA ILE A 43 -3.67 -11.40 -0.29
C ILE A 43 -2.62 -11.89 -1.28
N MET A 44 -2.78 -13.14 -1.73
CA MET A 44 -2.00 -13.72 -2.81
C MET A 44 -2.52 -13.09 -4.09
N LEU A 45 -1.78 -12.11 -4.61
CA LEU A 45 -2.05 -11.59 -5.94
C LEU A 45 -1.78 -12.73 -6.94
N GLY A 46 -2.80 -13.12 -7.71
CA GLY A 46 -2.57 -14.05 -8.81
C GLY A 46 -1.61 -13.41 -9.84
N PRO A 47 -0.98 -14.20 -10.73
CA PRO A 47 -0.09 -13.66 -11.76
C PRO A 47 -0.71 -12.56 -12.64
N ARG A 48 -2.05 -12.50 -12.76
CA ARG A 48 -2.77 -11.42 -13.45
C ARG A 48 -2.97 -10.16 -12.60
N ASP A 49 -3.02 -10.31 -11.28
CA ASP A 49 -3.26 -9.22 -10.34
C ASP A 49 -1.96 -8.50 -9.94
N GLU A 50 -0.80 -9.12 -10.16
CA GLU A 50 0.51 -8.47 -10.01
C GLU A 50 0.68 -7.25 -10.94
N PHE A 51 -0.13 -7.14 -12.00
CA PHE A 51 -0.22 -5.91 -12.80
C PHE A 51 -0.57 -4.68 -11.95
N LEU A 52 -1.34 -4.85 -10.85
CA LEU A 52 -1.65 -3.76 -9.93
C LEU A 52 -0.40 -3.26 -9.20
N VAL A 53 0.55 -4.14 -8.87
CA VAL A 53 1.83 -3.76 -8.26
C VAL A 53 2.67 -2.97 -9.26
N ILE A 54 2.76 -3.44 -10.51
CA ILE A 54 3.42 -2.70 -11.60
C ILE A 54 2.77 -1.32 -11.78
N GLY A 55 1.44 -1.28 -11.76
CA GLY A 55 0.66 -0.05 -11.83
C GLY A 55 0.99 0.93 -10.71
N ALA A 56 1.08 0.43 -9.46
CA ALA A 56 1.45 1.23 -8.30
C ALA A 56 2.87 1.82 -8.44
N VAL A 57 3.86 1.02 -8.85
CA VAL A 57 5.22 1.50 -9.11
C VAL A 57 5.24 2.59 -10.17
N ARG A 58 4.54 2.39 -11.29
CA ARG A 58 4.46 3.41 -12.36
C ARG A 58 3.75 4.68 -11.93
N TYR A 59 2.70 4.54 -11.12
CA TYR A 59 2.00 5.68 -10.56
C TYR A 59 2.91 6.48 -9.62
N ALA A 60 3.72 5.81 -8.80
CA ALA A 60 4.65 6.44 -7.87
C ALA A 60 5.70 7.32 -8.57
N ARG A 61 6.12 7.00 -9.80
CA ARG A 61 7.09 7.79 -10.60
C ARG A 61 6.67 9.26 -10.79
N GLY A 62 5.36 9.50 -10.93
CA GLY A 62 4.79 10.84 -11.09
C GLY A 62 4.22 11.44 -9.79
N ARG A 63 4.58 10.89 -8.64
CA ARG A 63 4.12 11.30 -7.31
C ARG A 63 5.30 11.63 -6.42
N ALA A 64 4.98 12.16 -5.24
CA ALA A 64 5.96 12.47 -4.23
C ALA A 64 5.50 11.99 -2.84
N THR A 65 6.44 11.88 -1.90
CA THR A 65 6.22 11.64 -0.47
C THR A 65 5.70 10.22 -0.14
N TYR A 66 4.64 10.13 0.67
CA TYR A 66 4.15 8.86 1.23
C TYR A 66 3.81 7.84 0.14
N VAL A 67 3.31 8.26 -1.03
CA VAL A 67 2.98 7.33 -2.12
C VAL A 67 4.23 6.56 -2.58
N VAL A 68 5.37 7.26 -2.69
CA VAL A 68 6.63 6.61 -3.09
C VAL A 68 7.10 5.68 -1.98
N ARG A 69 7.18 6.18 -0.75
CA ARG A 69 7.65 5.40 0.40
C ARG A 69 6.84 4.12 0.62
N GLU A 70 5.51 4.21 0.68
CA GLU A 70 4.63 3.05 0.90
C GLU A 70 4.74 2.04 -0.25
N THR A 71 4.87 2.52 -1.49
CA THR A 71 5.06 1.64 -2.65
C THR A 71 6.40 0.90 -2.57
N VAL A 72 7.48 1.63 -2.26
CA VAL A 72 8.81 1.03 -2.12
C VAL A 72 8.84 0.02 -0.97
N ASP A 73 8.30 0.37 0.19
CA ASP A 73 8.24 -0.52 1.36
C ASP A 73 7.49 -1.81 1.06
N TRP A 74 6.34 -1.70 0.39
CA TRP A 74 5.56 -2.86 -0.01
C TRP A 74 6.33 -3.74 -0.98
N VAL A 75 6.92 -3.16 -2.03
CA VAL A 75 7.65 -3.93 -3.05
C VAL A 75 8.85 -4.66 -2.44
N ILE A 76 9.64 -4.00 -1.58
CA ILE A 76 10.78 -4.64 -0.91
C ILE A 76 10.31 -5.79 -0.02
N LYS A 77 9.28 -5.56 0.80
CA LYS A 77 8.75 -6.57 1.72
C LYS A 77 8.25 -7.82 1.00
N HIS A 78 7.65 -7.64 -0.18
CA HIS A 78 6.99 -8.71 -0.93
C HIS A 78 7.81 -9.19 -2.15
N TRP A 79 9.03 -8.70 -2.33
CA TRP A 79 9.83 -8.93 -3.54
C TRP A 79 9.95 -10.41 -3.91
N HIS A 80 10.27 -11.28 -2.95
CA HIS A 80 10.43 -12.73 -3.19
C HIS A 80 9.13 -13.47 -3.49
N GLN A 81 7.97 -12.83 -3.28
CA GLN A 81 6.65 -13.41 -3.55
C GLN A 81 6.17 -13.08 -4.97
N LEU A 82 6.78 -12.08 -5.62
CA LEU A 82 6.43 -11.65 -6.97
C LEU A 82 7.01 -12.59 -8.04
N SER A 83 6.26 -12.79 -9.13
CA SER A 83 6.75 -13.54 -10.27
C SER A 83 8.01 -12.92 -10.90
N ASP A 84 8.82 -13.74 -11.58
CA ASP A 84 10.02 -13.28 -12.29
C ASP A 84 9.72 -12.18 -13.31
N ASN A 85 8.59 -12.30 -14.02
CA ASN A 85 8.18 -11.30 -15.00
C ASN A 85 7.85 -9.96 -14.32
N THR A 86 7.11 -9.99 -13.21
CA THR A 86 6.78 -8.77 -12.46
C THR A 86 8.03 -8.12 -11.88
N ARG A 87 8.93 -8.91 -11.29
CA ARG A 87 10.24 -8.43 -10.82
C ARG A 87 11.06 -7.80 -11.94
N TYR A 88 11.09 -8.42 -13.11
CA TYR A 88 11.77 -7.89 -14.29
C TYR A 88 11.21 -6.52 -14.71
N VAL A 89 9.89 -6.38 -14.82
CA VAL A 89 9.25 -5.12 -15.21
C VAL A 89 9.50 -4.03 -14.18
N ILE A 90 9.32 -4.33 -12.88
CA ILE A 90 9.60 -3.37 -11.80
C ILE A 90 11.08 -2.96 -11.82
N ALA A 91 12.01 -3.90 -11.97
CA ALA A 91 13.44 -3.59 -12.02
C ALA A 91 13.82 -2.67 -13.19
N ARG A 92 13.19 -2.87 -14.35
CA ARG A 92 13.37 -1.97 -15.50
C ARG A 92 12.85 -0.57 -15.17
N ASP A 93 11.60 -0.48 -14.69
CA ASP A 93 10.93 0.80 -14.45
C ASP A 93 11.61 1.60 -13.33
N VAL A 94 12.11 0.94 -12.27
CA VAL A 94 12.87 1.57 -11.18
C VAL A 94 14.22 2.09 -11.67
N ARG A 95 14.93 1.33 -12.50
CA ARG A 95 16.21 1.79 -13.07
C ARG A 95 16.00 3.02 -13.95
N GLU A 96 15.00 3.00 -14.83
CA GLU A 96 14.66 4.15 -15.68
C GLU A 96 14.29 5.38 -14.84
N GLU A 97 13.57 5.18 -13.73
CA GLU A 97 13.21 6.25 -12.81
C GLU A 97 14.44 6.86 -12.12
N CYS A 98 15.36 6.04 -11.61
CA CYS A 98 16.61 6.53 -11.04
C CYS A 98 17.47 7.27 -12.09
N GLU A 99 17.61 6.72 -13.30
CA GLU A 99 18.32 7.36 -14.39
C GLU A 99 17.69 8.71 -14.77
N TYR A 100 16.36 8.79 -14.84
CA TYR A 100 15.65 10.05 -15.08
C TYR A 100 15.93 11.07 -13.98
N ARG A 101 15.89 10.62 -12.71
CA ARG A 101 16.10 11.45 -11.52
C ARG A 101 17.51 12.02 -11.43
N ASP A 102 18.51 11.24 -11.82
CA ASP A 102 19.92 11.65 -11.81
C ASP A 102 20.24 12.65 -12.93
N ASN A 103 19.52 12.58 -14.07
CA ASN A 103 19.83 13.36 -15.27
C ASN A 103 18.89 14.54 -15.55
N THR A 104 17.81 14.69 -14.78
CA THR A 104 16.80 15.72 -15.01
C THR A 104 16.69 16.65 -13.80
N PRO A 105 16.77 17.98 -13.98
CA PRO A 105 16.43 18.93 -12.93
C PRO A 105 15.00 18.74 -12.44
N ARG A 106 14.81 18.65 -11.13
CA ARG A 106 13.51 18.37 -10.50
C ARG A 106 13.22 19.38 -9.39
N SER A 107 11.99 19.37 -8.89
CA SER A 107 11.64 20.17 -7.71
C SER A 107 12.16 19.51 -6.44
N VAL A 108 12.39 20.31 -5.39
CA VAL A 108 12.76 19.81 -4.06
C VAL A 108 11.77 18.75 -3.55
N LEU A 109 10.48 18.92 -3.85
CA LEU A 109 9.44 17.95 -3.48
C LEU A 109 9.62 16.60 -4.18
N SER A 110 10.17 16.57 -5.39
CA SER A 110 10.46 15.30 -6.08
C SER A 110 11.75 14.66 -5.60
N GLU A 111 12.76 15.47 -5.26
CA GLU A 111 14.07 15.02 -4.77
C GLU A 111 14.01 14.35 -3.40
N ILE A 112 13.02 14.69 -2.57
CA ILE A 112 12.84 14.09 -1.23
C ILE A 112 12.71 12.55 -1.27
N ASP A 113 12.24 12.00 -2.38
CA ASP A 113 12.00 10.56 -2.54
C ASP A 113 13.18 9.81 -3.15
N ASP A 114 14.27 10.51 -3.50
CA ASP A 114 15.46 9.86 -4.07
C ASP A 114 16.04 8.77 -3.16
N PRO A 115 16.09 8.94 -1.82
CA PRO A 115 16.51 7.87 -0.93
C PRO A 115 15.64 6.61 -1.03
N ASP A 116 14.32 6.74 -1.23
CA ASP A 116 13.41 5.61 -1.37
C ASP A 116 13.61 4.88 -2.70
N TRP A 117 13.75 5.63 -3.81
CA TRP A 117 14.06 5.03 -5.10
C TRP A 117 15.42 4.32 -5.11
N GLN A 118 16.44 4.92 -4.51
CA GLN A 118 17.77 4.31 -4.40
C GLN A 118 17.73 3.06 -3.50
N ARG A 119 16.95 3.08 -2.42
CA ARG A 119 16.74 1.90 -1.56
C ARG A 119 16.12 0.74 -2.34
N LEU A 120 15.09 1.00 -3.15
CA LEU A 120 14.49 -0.03 -4.00
C LEU A 120 15.48 -0.55 -5.04
N LEU A 121 16.21 0.35 -5.72
CA LEU A 121 17.20 -0.03 -6.72
C LEU A 121 18.32 -0.91 -6.13
N ASN A 122 18.80 -0.58 -4.93
CA ASN A 122 19.82 -1.35 -4.23
C ASN A 122 19.31 -2.73 -3.84
N HIS A 123 18.11 -2.83 -3.28
CA HIS A 123 17.48 -4.12 -2.96
C HIS A 123 17.37 -5.03 -4.20
N ILE A 124 16.97 -4.47 -5.35
CA ILE A 124 16.86 -5.19 -6.62
C ILE A 124 18.24 -5.68 -7.11
N LYS A 125 19.30 -4.87 -6.97
CA LYS A 125 20.67 -5.25 -7.34
C LYS A 125 21.20 -6.37 -6.45
N GLU A 126 20.95 -6.29 -5.16
CA GLU A 126 21.37 -7.29 -4.17
C GLU A 126 20.64 -8.61 -4.36
N SER A 127 19.35 -8.57 -4.69
CA SER A 127 18.53 -9.77 -4.93
C SER A 127 18.88 -10.56 -6.19
N LYS A 128 19.75 -10.02 -7.06
CA LYS A 128 20.28 -10.71 -8.25
C LYS A 128 21.58 -11.48 -7.99
N ARG A 129 22.22 -11.28 -6.84
CA ARG A 129 23.41 -12.02 -6.41
C ARG A 129 23.02 -13.30 -5.70
#